data_AF-B0T0G1-F1
#
_entry.id   AF-B0T0G1-F1
#
_cell.length_a   1.000
_cell.length_b   1.000
_cell.length_c   1.000
_cell.angle_alpha   90.00
_cell.angle_beta   90.00
_cell.angle_gamma   90.00
#
_symmetry.space_group_name_H-M   'P 1'
#
loop_
_entity.id
_entity.type
_entity.pdbx_description
1 polymer ?
#
loop_
_entity_poly.entity_id
_entity_poly.type
_entity_poly.pdbx_seq_one_letter_code
_entity_poly.pdbx_strand_id
1 'polypeptide(L)' 'MLSARECLEKAVCIERQAGQSDLPKMRADLLSMAETWRYVAQQALWQDCFDKVWAV' A
#
# COMPACT_ATOMS: atom_id res chain seq x y z
N MET A 1 12.65 -2.95 -5.24
CA MET A 1 11.23 -2.57 -5.07
C MET A 1 10.67 -3.43 -3.95
N LEU A 2 9.80 -2.89 -3.10
CA LEU A 2 9.08 -3.72 -2.11
C LEU A 2 8.12 -4.66 -2.86
N SER A 3 7.95 -5.86 -2.32
CA SER A 3 6.93 -6.80 -2.78
C SER A 3 5.53 -6.25 -2.51
N ALA A 4 4.54 -6.72 -3.27
CA ALA A 4 3.14 -6.36 -3.04
C ALA A 4 2.69 -6.57 -1.58
N ARG A 5 3.18 -7.65 -0.96
CA ARG A 5 2.90 -7.97 0.44
C ARG A 5 3.44 -6.90 1.39
N GLU A 6 4.70 -6.51 1.23
CA GLU A 6 5.31 -5.47 2.08
C GLU A 6 4.60 -4.11 1.91
N CYS A 7 4.14 -3.79 0.70
CA CYS A 7 3.34 -2.60 0.45
C CYS A 7 2.00 -2.64 1.17
N LEU A 8 1.31 -3.80 1.20
CA LEU A 8 0.07 -3.97 1.95
C LEU A 8 0.28 -3.90 3.47
N GLU A 9 1.36 -4.51 3.97
CA GLU A 9 1.71 -4.44 5.41
C GLU A 9 1.93 -2.99 5.85
N LYS A 10 2.58 -2.16 5.00
CA LYS A 10 2.71 -0.72 5.24
C LYS A 10 1.37 0.01 5.22
N ALA A 11 0.50 -0.26 4.24
CA ALA A 11 -0.82 0.35 4.18
C ALA A 11 -1.63 0.10 5.47
N VAL A 12 -1.66 -1.14 5.95
CA VAL A 12 -2.36 -1.52 7.18
C VAL A 12 -1.76 -0.85 8.42
N CYS A 13 -0.43 -0.74 8.48
CA CYS A 13 0.24 -0.02 9.57
C CYS A 13 -0.20 1.45 9.64
N ILE A 14 -0.29 2.11 8.48
CA ILE A 14 -0.71 3.51 8.38
C ILE A 14 -2.20 3.67 8.69
N GLU A 15 -3.06 2.76 8.23
CA GLU A 15 -4.49 2.75 8.60
C GLU A 15 -4.68 2.65 10.12
N ARG A 16 -3.87 1.83 10.79
CA ARG A 16 -3.88 1.73 12.25
C ARG A 16 -3.46 3.05 12.91
N GLN A 17 -2.42 3.71 12.39
CA GLN A 17 -1.99 5.03 12.88
C GLN A 17 -3.09 6.09 12.67
N ALA A 18 -3.80 6.04 11.54
CA ALA A 18 -4.92 6.94 11.26
C ALA A 18 -6.05 6.77 12.29
N GLY A 19 -6.35 5.52 12.68
CA GLY A 19 -7.32 5.20 13.71
C GLY A 19 -6.95 5.70 15.11
N GLN A 20 -5.66 5.89 15.38
CA GLN A 20 -5.14 6.44 16.63
C GLN A 20 -5.04 7.98 16.62
N SER A 21 -5.29 8.62 15.48
CA SER A 21 -5.18 10.08 15.36
C SER A 21 -6.50 10.76 15.72
N ASP A 22 -6.44 11.71 16.66
CA ASP A 22 -7.58 12.56 17.05
C ASP A 22 -7.73 13.80 16.16
N LEU A 23 -6.76 14.07 15.31
CA LEU A 23 -6.75 15.22 14.41
C LEU A 23 -7.39 14.82 13.07
N PRO A 24 -8.57 15.36 12.68
CA PRO A 24 -9.26 14.92 11.46
C PRO A 24 -8.43 15.06 10.20
N LYS A 25 -7.63 16.13 10.10
CA LYS A 25 -6.73 16.35 8.96
C LYS A 25 -5.63 15.30 8.89
N MET A 26 -4.95 15.02 10.01
CA MET A 26 -3.90 14.00 10.07
C MET A 26 -4.46 12.61 9.74
N ARG A 27 -5.66 12.28 10.24
CA ARG A 27 -6.35 11.03 9.90
C ARG A 27 -6.59 10.93 8.38
N ALA A 28 -7.10 11.99 7.75
CA ALA A 28 -7.34 12.01 6.31
C ALA A 28 -6.03 11.84 5.50
N ASP A 29 -4.97 12.55 5.90
CA ASP A 29 -3.65 12.45 5.25
C ASP A 29 -3.07 11.04 5.36
N LEU A 30 -3.17 10.41 6.55
CA LEU A 30 -2.72 9.04 6.77
C LEU A 30 -3.53 8.03 5.93
N LEU A 31 -4.86 8.19 5.85
CA LEU A 31 -5.70 7.32 5.03
C LEU A 31 -5.36 7.44 3.53
N SER A 32 -5.15 8.66 3.04
CA SER A 32 -4.71 8.90 1.66
C SER A 32 -3.34 8.25 1.37
N MET A 33 -2.42 8.33 2.33
CA MET A 33 -1.12 7.65 2.22
C MET A 33 -1.27 6.13 2.21
N ALA A 34 -2.15 5.57 3.04
CA ALA A 34 -2.41 4.12 3.05
C ALA A 34 -3.03 3.65 1.72
N GLU A 35 -3.96 4.41 1.16
CA GLU A 35 -4.54 4.13 -0.16
C GLU A 35 -3.46 4.12 -1.25
N THR A 36 -2.54 5.09 -1.20
CA THR A 36 -1.39 5.14 -2.11
C THR A 36 -0.54 3.86 -2.02
N TRP A 37 -0.27 3.36 -0.81
CA TRP A 37 0.44 2.10 -0.62
C TRP A 37 -0.31 0.88 -1.19
N ARG A 38 -1.64 0.88 -1.17
CA ARG A 38 -2.45 -0.16 -1.82
C ARG A 38 -2.32 -0.11 -3.34
N TYR A 39 -2.27 1.08 -3.95
CA TYR A 39 -2.01 1.19 -5.39
C TYR A 39 -0.61 0.70 -5.77
N VAL A 40 0.41 1.03 -4.97
CA VAL A 40 1.77 0.51 -5.18
C VAL A 40 1.81 -1.02 -5.05
N ALA A 41 1.07 -1.59 -4.09
CA ALA A 41 0.95 -3.04 -3.97
C ALA A 41 0.32 -3.69 -5.21
N GLN A 42 -0.74 -3.08 -5.75
CA GLN A 42 -1.36 -3.54 -7.00
C GLN A 42 -0.38 -3.47 -8.17
N GLN A 43 0.39 -2.38 -8.30
CA GLN A 43 1.41 -2.28 -9.33
C GLN A 43 2.48 -3.36 -9.20
N ALA A 44 2.93 -3.67 -7.98
CA ALA A 44 3.88 -4.76 -7.73
C ALA A 44 3.31 -6.14 -8.12
N LEU A 45 2.02 -6.41 -7.80
CA LEU A 45 1.36 -7.65 -8.24
C LEU A 45 1.30 -7.74 -9.76
N TRP A 46 1.00 -6.64 -10.44
CA TRP A 46 0.97 -6.60 -11.90
C TRP A 46 2.34 -6.91 -12.49
N GLN A 47 3.40 -6.32 -11.93
CA GLN A 47 4.77 -6.60 -12.36
C GLN A 47 5.12 -8.09 -12.18
N ASP A 48 4.82 -8.66 -11.01
CA ASP A 48 5.07 -10.09 -10.73
C ASP A 48 4.31 -11.00 -11.71
N CYS A 49 3.10 -10.63 -12.12
CA CYS A 49 2.33 -11.37 -13.12
C CYS A 49 2.96 -11.27 -14.52
N PHE A 50 3.40 -10.08 -14.94
CA PHE A 50 4.08 -9.90 -16.23
C PHE A 50 5.39 -10.67 -16.30
N ASP A 51 6.19 -10.63 -15.24
CA ASP A 51 7.48 -11.31 -15.18
C ASP A 51 7.30 -12.85 -15.26
N LYS A 52 6.20 -13.38 -14.72
CA LYS A 52 5.85 -14.80 -14.85
C LYS A 52 5.35 -15.18 -16.24
N VAL A 53 4.64 -14.28 -16.93
CA VAL A 53 4.06 -14.53 -18.26
C VAL A 53 5.13 -14.49 -19.35
N TRP A 54 6.14 -13.62 -19.22
CA TRP A 54 7.22 -13.48 -20.20
C TRP A 54 8.52 -14.22 -19.87
N ALA A 55 8.50 -15.12 -18.89
CA ALA A 55 9.60 -16.05 -18.61
C ALA A 55 9.58 -17.33 -19.50
N VAL A 56 8.99 -17.26 -20.71
CA VAL A 56 8.91 -18.36 -21.69
C VAL A 56 9.96 -18.19 -22.78
#